data_AF-A0A7J2LSU9-F1
#
_entry.id   AF-A0A7J2LSU9-F1
#
_cell.length_a   1.000
_cell.length_b   1.000
_cell.length_c   1.000
_cell.angle_alpha   90.00
_cell.angle_beta   90.00
_cell.angle_gamma   90.00
#
_symmetry.space_group_name_H-M   'P 1'
#
loop_
_entity.id
_entity.type
_entity.pdbx_description
1 polymer ?
#
loop_
_entity_poly.entity_id
_entity_poly.type
_entity_poly.pdbx_seq_one_letter_code
_entity_poly.pdbx_strand_id
1 'polypeptide(L)' 'MRRGLFIGRFQPPHLGHLHAIKQALEECDELIIVIGSSQYSHT' A
#
# COMPACT_ATOMS: atom_id res chain seq x y z
N MET A 1 -5.30 -12.69 -15.11
CA MET A 1 -5.37 -12.08 -13.76
C MET A 1 -3.96 -11.69 -13.34
N ARG A 2 -3.66 -10.40 -13.24
CA ARG A 2 -2.39 -9.83 -12.79
C ARG A 2 -2.55 -9.34 -11.35
N ARG A 3 -1.64 -9.76 -10.46
CA ARG A 3 -1.61 -9.33 -9.05
C ARG A 3 -0.44 -8.38 -8.82
N GLY A 4 -0.70 -7.22 -8.24
CA GLY A 4 0.30 -6.27 -7.78
C GLY A 4 0.62 -6.46 -6.30
N LEU A 5 1.81 -6.05 -5.89
CA LEU A 5 2.25 -6.04 -4.49
C LEU A 5 2.76 -4.64 -4.13
N PHE A 6 2.18 -4.02 -3.10
CA PHE A 6 2.63 -2.73 -2.60
C PHE A 6 3.00 -2.81 -1.11
N ILE A 7 4.28 -2.58 -0.82
CA ILE A 7 4.85 -2.70 0.53
C ILE A 7 5.07 -1.31 1.11
N GLY A 8 4.61 -1.08 2.34
CA GLY A 8 4.81 0.20 3.03
C GLY A 8 4.46 0.11 4.51
N ARG A 9 4.85 1.14 5.27
CA ARG A 9 4.47 1.25 6.69
C ARG A 9 3.07 1.78 6.90
N PHE A 10 2.63 2.73 6.06
CA PHE A 10 1.30 3.36 6.12
C PHE A 10 0.92 3.89 7.52
N GLN A 11 1.88 4.42 8.28
CA GLN A 11 1.72 4.88 9.67
C GLN A 11 2.24 6.33 9.83
N PRO A 12 1.37 7.36 9.71
CA PRO A 12 -0.04 7.29 9.35
C PRO A 12 -0.25 7.17 7.83
N PRO A 13 -1.41 6.68 7.38
CA PRO A 13 -1.80 6.80 5.98
C PRO A 13 -2.01 8.28 5.61
N HIS A 14 -1.75 8.63 4.35
CA HIS A 14 -1.87 10.00 3.83
C HIS A 14 -2.18 10.00 2.33
N LEU A 15 -2.47 11.16 1.75
CA LEU A 15 -2.93 11.30 0.36
C LEU A 15 -1.95 10.73 -0.67
N GLY A 16 -0.64 10.85 -0.44
CA GLY A 16 0.37 10.22 -1.30
C GLY A 16 0.21 8.68 -1.41
N HIS A 17 -0.08 8.00 -0.30
CA HIS A 17 -0.34 6.55 -0.32
C HIS A 17 -1.58 6.22 -1.14
N LEU A 18 -2.66 6.99 -0.96
CA LEU A 18 -3.90 6.80 -1.71
C LEU A 18 -3.69 7.03 -3.22
N HIS A 19 -2.90 8.03 -3.60
CA HIS A 19 -2.56 8.29 -4.99
C HIS A 19 -1.77 7.11 -5.59
N ALA A 20 -0.73 6.64 -4.90
CA ALA A 20 0.07 5.50 -5.34
C ALA A 20 -0.75 4.20 -5.45
N ILE A 21 -1.65 3.94 -4.51
CA ILE A 21 -2.57 2.77 -4.55
C ILE A 21 -3.47 2.86 -5.79
N LYS A 22 -4.04 4.03 -6.08
CA LYS A 22 -4.90 4.23 -7.25
C LYS A 22 -4.13 3.99 -8.55
N GLN A 23 -2.93 4.53 -8.67
CA GLN A 23 -2.06 4.28 -9.83
C GLN A 23 -1.69 2.81 -9.97
N ALA A 24 -1.36 2.13 -8.87
CA ALA A 24 -1.03 0.70 -8.91
C ALA A 24 -2.21 -0.18 -9.33
N LEU A 25 -3.44 0.20 -9.00
CA LEU A 25 -4.66 -0.49 -9.44
C LEU A 25 -4.94 -0.32 -10.94
N GLU A 26 -4.36 0.67 -11.62
CA GLU A 26 -4.46 0.81 -13.08
C GLU A 26 -3.60 -0.26 -13.80
N GLU A 27 -2.60 -0.83 -13.10
CA GLU A 27 -1.62 -1.78 -13.66
C GLU A 27 -1.94 -3.26 -13.35
N CYS A 28 -2.89 -3.53 -12.45
CA CYS A 28 -3.22 -4.88 -12.01
C CYS A 28 -4.71 -5.09 -11.71
N ASP A 29 -5.16 -6.35 -11.75
CA ASP A 29 -6.56 -6.70 -11.47
C ASP A 29 -6.83 -6.78 -9.95
N GLU A 30 -5.78 -7.04 -9.16
CA GLU A 30 -5.83 -7.17 -7.70
C GLU A 30 -4.52 -6.64 -7.11
N LEU A 31 -4.60 -5.75 -6.11
CA LEU A 31 -3.43 -5.19 -5.43
C LEU A 31 -3.37 -5.70 -3.99
N ILE A 32 -2.28 -6.38 -3.63
CA ILE A 32 -1.99 -6.82 -2.27
C ILE A 32 -1.15 -5.75 -1.57
N ILE A 33 -1.61 -5.25 -0.43
CA ILE A 33 -0.87 -4.27 0.37
C ILE A 33 -0.25 -4.97 1.58
N VAL A 34 1.09 -4.91 1.69
CA VAL A 34 1.83 -5.44 2.83
C VAL A 34 2.20 -4.29 3.76
N ILE A 35 1.65 -4.34 4.97
CA ILE A 35 1.95 -3.37 6.03
C ILE A 35 3.16 -3.87 6.82
N GLY A 36 4.32 -3.27 6.58
CA GLY A 36 5.55 -3.55 7.29
C GLY A 36 5.68 -2.75 8.59
N SER A 37 6.49 -3.26 9.52
CA SER A 37 6.82 -2.56 10.78
C SER A 37 5.58 -2.13 11.60
N SER A 38 4.50 -2.91 11.50
CA SER A 38 3.24 -2.61 12.17
C SER A 38 3.41 -2.52 13.69
N GLN A 39 4.35 -3.27 14.26
CA GLN A 39 4.70 -3.28 15.67
C GLN A 39 5.27 -1.94 16.21
N TYR A 40 5.77 -1.06 15.33
CA TYR A 40 6.36 0.24 15.72
C TYR A 40 5.38 1.41 15.50
N SER A 41 4.08 1.14 15.64
CA SER A 41 3.06 2.18 15.60
C SER A 41 3.02 2.90 16.95
N HIS A 42 3.16 4.22 16.95
CA HIS A 42 3.09 5.08 18.16
C HIS A 42 4.22 4.90 19.21
N THR A 43 5.35 4.30 18.82
CA THR A 43 6.65 4.36 19.54
C THR A 43 7.59 5.33 18.84
#